data_AF-A0AAD9HM41-F1
#
_entry.id   AF-A0AAD9HM41-F1
#
_cell.length_a   1.000
_cell.length_b   1.000
_cell.length_c   1.000
_cell.angle_alpha   90.00
_cell.angle_beta   90.00
_cell.angle_gamma   90.00
#
_symmetry.space_group_name_H-M   'P 1'
#
loop_
_entity.id
_entity.type
_entity.pdbx_description
1 polymer ?
#
loop_
_entity_poly.entity_id
_entity_poly.type
_entity_poly.pdbx_seq_one_letter_code
_entity_poly.pdbx_strand_id
1 'polypeptide(L)' 'LLARGIEPWITLYHWDLPQNLDDRYGGRLNAEESACDFERHARVCYERFGDRVKSWFTIN' A
#
# COMPACT_ATOMS: atom_id res chain seq x y z
N LEU A 1 -6.86 -5.95 16.62
CA LEU A 1 -7.51 -6.98 15.77
C LEU A 1 -7.18 -8.37 16.28
N LEU A 2 -5.91 -8.79 16.20
CA LEU A 2 -5.46 -10.13 16.63
C LEU A 2 -5.78 -10.49 18.07
N ALA A 3 -5.55 -9.58 19.03
CA ALA A 3 -5.88 -9.82 20.45
C ALA A 3 -7.38 -10.03 20.71
N ARG A 4 -8.24 -9.72 19.73
CA ARG A 4 -9.69 -9.94 19.77
C ARG A 4 -10.14 -11.04 18.80
N GLY A 5 -9.21 -11.81 18.22
CA GLY A 5 -9.52 -12.87 17.26
C GLY A 5 -10.04 -12.38 15.90
N ILE A 6 -9.87 -11.10 15.57
CA ILE A 6 -10.34 -10.54 14.29
C ILE A 6 -9.23 -10.64 13.25
N GLU A 7 -9.53 -11.27 12.11
CA GLU A 7 -8.61 -11.35 10.97
C GLU A 7 -8.46 -9.97 10.30
N PRO A 8 -7.23 -9.43 10.18
CA PRO A 8 -7.01 -8.19 9.45
C PRO A 8 -7.05 -8.44 7.94
N TRP A 9 -7.89 -7.65 7.25
CA TRP A 9 -7.89 -7.50 5.80
C TRP A 9 -7.43 -6.09 5.47
N ILE A 10 -6.28 -5.96 4.82
CA ILE A 10 -5.61 -4.67 4.62
C ILE A 10 -5.68 -4.27 3.15
N THR A 11 -6.16 -3.06 2.89
CA THR A 11 -6.06 -2.39 1.58
C THR A 11 -4.83 -1.48 1.57
N LEU A 12 -3.92 -1.67 0.61
CA LEU A 12 -2.67 -0.90 0.52
C LEU A 12 -2.88 0.52 -0.03
N TYR A 13 -3.88 0.74 -0.88
CA TYR A 13 -4.21 2.05 -1.43
C TYR A 13 -5.72 2.26 -1.49
N HIS A 14 -6.17 3.38 -0.93
CA HIS A 14 -7.60 3.74 -0.86
C HIS A 14 -7.80 5.21 -1.26
N TRP A 15 -7.27 5.58 -2.44
CA TRP A 15 -7.39 6.90 -3.06
C TRP A 15 -6.67 8.03 -2.31
N ASP A 16 -5.73 7.64 -1.47
CA ASP A 16 -4.92 8.47 -0.58
C ASP A 16 -3.48 8.59 -1.09
N LEU A 17 -3.32 8.90 -2.39
CA LEU A 17 -1.99 9.15 -2.96
C LEU A 17 -1.28 10.27 -2.18
N PRO A 18 -0.05 10.06 -1.70
CA PRO A 18 0.72 11.12 -1.08
C PRO A 18 0.92 12.30 -2.04
N GLN A 19 0.52 13.51 -1.61
CA GLN A 19 0.56 14.72 -2.44
C GLN A 19 1.95 14.99 -3.04
N ASN A 20 3.01 14.67 -2.32
CA ASN A 20 4.38 14.88 -2.80
C ASN A 20 4.72 14.02 -4.04
N LEU A 21 4.08 12.88 -4.25
CA LEU A 21 4.26 12.06 -5.45
C LEU A 21 3.53 12.67 -6.65
N ASP A 22 2.37 13.29 -6.40
CA ASP A 22 1.66 14.07 -7.41
C ASP A 22 2.47 15.30 -7.83
N ASP A 23 2.98 16.07 -6.87
CA ASP A 23 3.82 17.25 -7.13
C ASP A 23 5.14 16.89 -7.84
N ARG A 24 5.72 15.72 -7.54
CA ARG A 24 7.03 15.29 -8.07
C ARG A 24 6.95 14.78 -9.51
N TYR A 25 5.93 13.99 -9.84
CA TYR A 25 5.86 13.32 -11.15
C TYR A 25 4.44 13.15 -11.71
N GLY A 26 3.43 13.81 -11.13
CA GLY A 26 2.03 13.67 -11.55
C GLY A 26 1.36 12.39 -11.05
N GLY A 27 1.92 11.76 -10.01
CA GLY A 27 1.31 10.64 -9.34
C GLY A 27 1.07 9.47 -10.29
N ARG A 28 -0.18 9.01 -10.35
CA ARG A 28 -0.58 7.88 -11.23
C ARG A 28 -0.44 8.17 -12.72
N LEU A 29 -0.23 9.42 -13.14
CA LEU A 29 0.00 9.78 -14.55
C LEU A 29 1.38 9.34 -15.05
N ASN A 30 2.37 9.22 -14.15
CA ASN A 30 3.65 8.62 -14.47
C ASN A 30 3.65 7.15 -14.04
N ALA A 31 3.34 6.26 -14.98
CA ALA A 31 3.17 4.84 -14.69
C ALA A 31 4.45 4.15 -14.18
N GLU A 32 5.64 4.57 -14.65
CA GLU A 32 6.91 3.95 -14.28
C GLU A 32 7.30 4.30 -12.84
N GLU A 33 7.37 5.59 -12.51
CA GLU A 33 7.69 6.04 -11.15
C GLU A 33 6.62 5.60 -10.14
N SER A 34 5.33 5.70 -10.52
CA SER A 34 4.22 5.27 -9.65
C SER A 34 4.26 3.77 -9.36
N ALA A 35 4.64 2.93 -10.34
CA ALA A 35 4.77 1.49 -10.12
C ALA A 35 5.93 1.17 -9.17
N CYS A 36 7.08 1.84 -9.35
CA CYS A 36 8.26 1.68 -8.47
C CYS A 36 7.95 2.09 -7.02
N ASP A 37 7.34 3.26 -6.81
CA ASP A 37 7.00 3.72 -5.46
C ASP A 37 5.92 2.86 -4.81
N PHE A 38 4.91 2.41 -5.56
CA PHE A 38 3.87 1.53 -5.03
C PHE A 38 4.43 0.15 -4.68
N GLU A 39 5.33 -0.41 -5.50
CA GLU A 39 6.03 -1.66 -5.20
C GLU A 39 6.85 -1.54 -3.92
N ARG A 40 7.62 -0.47 -3.78
CA ARG A 40 8.40 -0.20 -2.55
C ARG A 40 7.49 -0.07 -1.33
N HIS A 41 6.37 0.64 -1.46
CA HIS A 41 5.39 0.78 -0.39
C HIS A 41 4.81 -0.59 0.02
N ALA A 42 4.35 -1.37 -0.96
CA ALA A 42 3.81 -2.71 -0.73
C ALA A 42 4.84 -3.62 -0.05
N ARG A 43 6.09 -3.63 -0.52
CA ARG A 43 7.19 -4.43 0.06
C ARG A 43 7.39 -4.11 1.54
N VAL A 44 7.46 -2.83 1.91
CA VAL A 44 7.61 -2.42 3.31
C VAL A 44 6.42 -2.89 4.16
N CYS A 45 5.19 -2.82 3.62
CA CYS A 45 4.00 -3.32 4.30
C CYS A 45 4.05 -4.85 4.52
N TYR A 46 4.44 -5.61 3.49
CA TYR A 46 4.62 -7.06 3.61
C TYR A 46 5.71 -7.45 4.60
N GLU A 47 6.86 -6.77 4.58
CA GLU A 47 7.96 -7.03 5.53
C GLU A 47 7.55 -6.76 6.98
N ARG A 48 6.76 -5.70 7.22
CA ARG A 48 6.41 -5.27 8.60
C ARG A 48 5.16 -5.93 9.18
N PHE A 49 4.27 -6.42 8.32
CA PHE A 49 2.97 -6.94 8.75
C PHE A 49 2.65 -8.32 8.19
N GLY A 50 3.40 -8.85 7.23
CA GLY A 50 3.14 -10.15 6.59
C GLY A 50 3.27 -11.34 7.54
N ASP A 51 3.93 -11.18 8.68
CA ASP A 51 3.95 -12.16 9.77
C ASP A 51 2.54 -12.47 10.28
N ARG A 52 1.67 -11.44 10.32
CA ARG A 52 0.35 -11.50 10.97
C ARG A 52 -0.85 -11.07 10.11
N VAL A 53 -0.63 -10.48 8.95
CA VAL A 53 -1.66 -10.15 7.95
C VAL A 53 -1.54 -11.10 6.77
N LYS A 54 -2.60 -11.86 6.50
CA LYS A 54 -2.64 -12.87 5.42
C LYS A 54 -3.51 -12.44 4.24
N SER A 55 -4.41 -11.49 4.46
CA SER A 55 -5.42 -11.06 3.48
C SER A 55 -5.18 -9.60 3.09
N TRP A 56 -4.98 -9.36 1.80
CA TRP A 56 -4.54 -8.08 1.25
C TRP A 56 -5.34 -7.71 -0.01
N PHE A 57 -5.65 -6.41 -0.13
CA PHE A 57 -6.07 -5.78 -1.37
C PHE A 57 -5.03 -4.74 -1.77
N THR A 58 -4.68 -4.69 -3.06
CA THR A 58 -3.71 -3.71 -3.55
C THR A 58 -4.34 -2.33 -3.69
N ILE A 59 -5.50 -2.25 -4.35
CA ILE A 59 -6.20 -1.02 -4.69
C ILE A 59 -7.69 -1.22 -4.42
N ASN A 60 -8.33 -0.25 -3.78
CA ASN A 60 -9.79 -0.12 -3.78
C ASN A 60 -10.29 0.67 -5.00
#